data_AF-A0A6S8V136-F1
#
_entry.id   AF-A0A6S8V136-F1
#
_cell.length_a   1.000
_cell.length_b   1.000
_cell.length_c   1.000
_cell.angle_alpha   90.00
_cell.angle_beta   90.00
_cell.angle_gamma   90.00
#
_symmetry.space_group_name_H-M   'P 1'
#
loop_
_entity.id
_entity.type
_entity.pdbx_description
1 polymer ?
#
loop_
_entity_poly.entity_id
_entity_poly.type
_entity_poly.pdbx_seq_one_letter_code
_entity_poly.pdbx_strand_id
1 'polypeptide(L)'
;MMAMLGTFVHNNGWTFDGYLSPSTGLKFSDIDSGINGLFQVPAAGLAQIILFCGFVELTWWPASDLSGDYGVRLGTLNDWEEQPSKYYRQKNAELNNGRAAMMGIMGNMVAEVLTGQTMYEQYSAGHISPFGDGSGVF
;
A
#
# COMPACT_ATOMS: atom_id res chain seq x y z
N MET A 1 5.60 -2.36 -1.67
CA MET A 1 5.88 -2.32 -0.22
C MET A 1 4.93 -1.38 0.52
N MET A 2 4.88 -0.09 0.19
CA MET A 2 3.98 0.87 0.86
C MET A 2 2.49 0.49 0.79
N ALA A 3 2.02 -0.03 -0.34
CA ALA A 3 0.65 -0.53 -0.46
C ALA A 3 0.33 -1.63 0.56
N MET A 4 1.28 -2.53 0.85
CA MET A 4 1.07 -3.64 1.79
C MET A 4 0.92 -3.11 3.23
N LEU A 5 1.72 -2.10 3.59
CA LEU A 5 1.54 -1.40 4.86
C LEU A 5 0.16 -0.75 4.93
N GLY A 6 -0.28 -0.09 3.85
CA GLY A 6 -1.62 0.48 3.74
C GLY A 6 -2.74 -0.55 3.98
N THR A 7 -2.65 -1.74 3.37
CA THR A 7 -3.59 -2.84 3.59
C THR A 7 -3.69 -3.20 5.07
N PHE A 8 -2.56 -3.34 5.78
CA PHE A 8 -2.59 -3.64 7.21
C PHE A 8 -3.17 -2.49 8.04
N VAL A 9 -2.77 -1.25 7.78
CA VAL A 9 -3.23 -0.08 8.54
C VAL A 9 -4.74 0.10 8.41
N HIS A 10 -5.28 0.03 7.17
CA HIS A 10 -6.71 0.18 6.94
C HIS A 10 -7.53 -0.96 7.55
N ASN A 11 -7.10 -2.22 7.37
CA ASN A 11 -7.81 -3.37 7.95
C ASN A 11 -7.72 -3.45 9.49
N ASN A 12 -6.79 -2.72 10.14
CA ASN A 12 -6.78 -2.55 11.60
C ASN A 12 -7.70 -1.40 12.08
N GLY A 13 -8.40 -0.72 11.16
CA GLY A 13 -9.28 0.41 11.49
C GLY A 13 -8.52 1.67 11.91
N TRP A 14 -7.23 1.78 11.58
CA TRP A 14 -6.43 2.95 11.90
C TRP A 14 -6.67 4.05 10.85
N THR A 15 -7.73 4.83 11.06
CA THR A 15 -8.09 5.97 10.23
C THR A 15 -7.84 7.28 10.96
N PHE A 16 -7.60 8.36 10.21
CA PHE A 16 -7.60 9.70 10.79
C PHE A 16 -9.00 10.06 11.30
N ASP A 17 -9.07 10.64 12.50
CA ASP A 17 -10.32 11.17 13.02
C ASP A 17 -10.62 12.52 12.35
N GLY A 18 -11.55 12.51 11.38
CA GLY A 18 -11.90 13.72 10.63
C GLY A 18 -12.63 13.46 9.31
N TYR A 19 -12.86 14.56 8.59
CA TYR A 19 -13.50 14.54 7.28
C TYR A 19 -12.46 14.49 6.17
N LEU A 20 -12.60 13.50 5.27
CA LEU A 20 -11.86 13.46 4.01
C LEU A 20 -12.29 14.60 3.10
N SER A 21 -13.60 14.87 3.04
CA SER A 21 -14.16 15.95 2.25
C SER A 21 -15.29 16.65 3.02
N PRO A 22 -15.04 17.87 3.56
CA PRO A 22 -16.05 18.64 4.27
C PRO A 22 -17.24 19.04 3.40
N SER A 23 -17.04 19.19 2.08
CA SER A 23 -18.10 19.59 1.15
C SER A 23 -19.10 18.46 0.87
N THR A 24 -18.67 17.19 0.94
CA THR A 24 -19.57 16.03 0.77
C THR A 24 -19.91 15.35 2.10
N GLY A 25 -19.31 15.79 3.21
CA GLY A 25 -19.53 15.20 4.54
C GLY A 25 -18.93 13.80 4.70
N LEU A 26 -17.97 13.41 3.85
CA LEU A 26 -17.33 12.09 3.86
C LEU A 26 -16.23 12.02 4.92
N LYS A 27 -16.29 11.07 5.85
CA LYS A 27 -15.21 10.82 6.84
C LYS A 27 -14.23 9.77 6.34
N PHE A 28 -13.03 9.76 6.92
CA PHE A 28 -12.05 8.70 6.65
C PHE A 28 -12.53 7.32 7.13
N SER A 29 -13.33 7.28 8.20
CA SER A 29 -13.94 6.04 8.72
C SER A 29 -15.01 5.46 7.81
N ASP A 30 -15.57 6.26 6.91
CA ASP A 30 -16.67 5.84 6.03
C ASP A 30 -16.15 5.15 4.76
N ILE A 31 -14.84 5.17 4.54
CA ILE A 31 -14.18 4.57 3.38
C ILE A 31 -13.92 3.09 3.65
N ASP A 32 -14.26 2.25 2.68
CA ASP A 32 -13.97 0.81 2.72
C ASP A 32 -12.45 0.55 2.79
N SER A 33 -12.07 -0.44 3.59
CA SER A 33 -10.67 -0.85 3.79
C SER A 33 -10.14 -1.77 2.68
N GLY A 34 -11.03 -2.34 1.86
CA GLY A 34 -10.68 -3.18 0.72
C GLY A 34 -10.46 -2.41 -0.59
N ILE A 35 -10.39 -3.15 -1.70
CA ILE A 35 -10.17 -2.60 -3.05
C ILE A 35 -11.13 -1.47 -3.46
N ASN A 36 -12.36 -1.47 -2.93
CA ASN A 36 -13.37 -0.48 -3.29
C ASN A 36 -13.10 0.91 -2.69
N GLY A 37 -12.27 1.02 -1.65
CA GLY A 37 -11.97 2.29 -0.99
C GLY A 37 -11.43 3.34 -1.95
N LEU A 38 -10.64 2.94 -2.95
CA LEU A 38 -10.10 3.84 -3.97
C LEU A 38 -11.19 4.54 -4.78
N PHE A 39 -12.31 3.85 -5.07
CA PHE A 39 -13.40 4.39 -5.87
C PHE A 39 -14.37 5.26 -5.07
N GLN A 40 -14.29 5.23 -3.73
CA GLN A 40 -15.08 6.09 -2.86
C GLN A 40 -14.44 7.46 -2.64
N VAL A 41 -13.16 7.62 -2.98
CA VAL A 41 -12.46 8.91 -2.92
C VAL A 41 -12.98 9.84 -4.02
N PRO A 42 -13.35 11.09 -3.71
CA PRO A 42 -13.79 12.05 -4.72
C PRO A 42 -12.75 12.26 -5.82
N ALA A 43 -13.20 12.39 -7.07
CA ALA A 43 -12.32 12.53 -8.23
C ALA A 43 -11.32 13.70 -8.11
N ALA A 44 -11.72 14.80 -7.46
CA ALA A 44 -10.83 15.93 -7.20
C ALA A 44 -9.66 15.55 -6.26
N GLY A 45 -9.90 14.71 -5.25
CA GLY A 45 -8.86 14.19 -4.35
C GLY A 45 -7.91 13.23 -5.07
N LEU A 46 -8.45 12.34 -5.92
CA LEU A 46 -7.63 11.47 -6.75
C LEU A 46 -6.75 12.28 -7.73
N ALA A 47 -7.30 13.34 -8.33
CA ALA A 47 -6.54 14.23 -9.19
C ALA A 47 -5.40 14.93 -8.44
N GLN A 48 -5.62 15.36 -7.19
CA GLN A 48 -4.56 15.93 -6.34
C GLN A 48 -3.42 14.94 -6.09
N ILE A 49 -3.74 13.67 -5.81
CA ILE A 49 -2.73 12.63 -5.60
C ILE A 49 -1.93 12.38 -6.88
N ILE A 50 -2.61 12.23 -8.03
CA ILE A 50 -1.94 11.98 -9.32
C ILE A 50 -1.04 13.16 -9.70
N LEU A 51 -1.52 14.39 -9.53
CA LEU A 51 -0.73 15.59 -9.84
C LEU A 51 0.48 15.71 -8.93
N PHE A 52 0.32 15.44 -7.63
CA PHE A 52 1.43 15.48 -6.68
C PHE A 52 2.47 14.40 -6.99
N CYS A 53 2.03 13.13 -7.14
CA CYS A 53 2.92 12.03 -7.49
C CYS A 53 3.62 12.28 -8.83
N GLY A 54 2.89 12.73 -9.85
CA GLY A 54 3.46 13.08 -11.15
C GLY A 54 4.48 14.21 -11.08
N PHE A 55 4.25 15.24 -10.26
CA PHE A 55 5.24 16.29 -10.03
C PHE A 55 6.51 15.75 -9.36
N VAL A 56 6.37 14.94 -8.31
CA VAL A 56 7.50 14.32 -7.61
C VAL A 56 8.30 13.45 -8.56
N GLU A 57 7.63 12.60 -9.34
CA GLU A 57 8.23 11.61 -10.25
C GLU A 57 8.91 12.23 -11.48
N LEU A 58 8.53 13.45 -11.87
CA LEU A 58 9.13 14.17 -13.00
C LEU A 58 10.25 15.12 -12.59
N THR A 59 10.23 15.66 -11.36
CA THR A 59 11.10 16.78 -10.98
C THR A 59 12.07 16.44 -9.84
N TRP A 60 11.57 15.97 -8.70
CA TRP A 60 12.42 15.72 -7.52
C TRP A 60 13.05 14.34 -7.52
N TRP A 61 12.27 13.31 -7.84
CA TRP A 61 12.72 11.93 -7.93
C TRP A 61 12.43 11.41 -9.34
N PRO A 62 13.23 11.83 -10.32
CA PRO A 62 12.99 11.49 -11.72
C PRO A 62 13.00 9.98 -11.92
N ALA A 63 11.90 9.42 -12.40
CA ALA A 63 11.81 7.99 -12.75
C ALA A 63 12.75 7.59 -13.90
N SER A 64 13.29 8.56 -14.65
CA SER A 64 14.32 8.33 -15.67
C SER A 64 15.69 7.95 -15.08
N ASP A 65 15.93 8.22 -13.80
CA ASP A 65 17.14 7.78 -13.11
C ASP A 65 16.99 6.32 -12.64
N LEU A 66 17.59 5.41 -13.42
CA LEU A 66 17.56 3.97 -13.15
C LEU A 66 18.49 3.53 -12.02
N SER A 67 19.32 4.43 -11.46
CA SER A 67 20.16 4.11 -10.32
C SER A 67 19.34 3.84 -9.05
N GLY A 68 18.16 4.47 -8.96
CA GLY A 68 17.28 4.42 -7.79
C GLY A 68 17.86 5.08 -6.54
N ASP A 69 18.98 5.79 -6.65
CA ASP A 69 19.60 6.51 -5.53
C ASP A 69 19.32 8.01 -5.63
N TYR A 70 18.24 8.45 -5.00
CA TYR A 70 17.84 9.85 -4.99
C TYR A 70 18.54 10.71 -3.91
N GLY A 71 19.67 10.25 -3.37
CA GLY A 71 20.45 11.01 -2.38
C GLY A 71 19.82 11.07 -0.98
N VAL A 72 18.80 10.26 -0.69
CA VAL A 72 18.18 10.19 0.63
C VAL A 72 19.08 9.40 1.57
N ARG A 73 19.66 10.08 2.57
CA ARG A 73 20.51 9.48 3.60
C ARG A 73 19.89 9.70 4.98
N LEU A 74 19.60 8.61 5.69
CA LEU A 74 18.99 8.61 7.02
C LEU A 74 20.04 8.32 8.10
N GLY A 75 20.99 9.25 8.28
CA GLY A 75 22.07 9.12 9.25
C GLY A 75 22.77 7.76 9.19
N THR A 76 22.94 7.12 10.36
CA THR A 76 23.64 5.83 10.49
C THR A 76 22.92 4.62 9.87
N LEU A 77 21.67 4.77 9.41
CA LEU A 77 20.92 3.69 8.77
C LEU A 77 21.41 3.43 7.34
N ASN A 78 21.76 4.50 6.61
CA ASN A 78 22.12 4.45 5.19
C ASN A 78 23.54 5.00 4.95
N ASP A 79 24.45 4.74 5.89
CA ASP A 79 25.85 5.12 5.77
C ASP A 79 26.63 4.10 4.93
N TRP A 80 26.37 4.14 3.63
CA TRP A 80 26.90 3.19 2.65
C TRP A 80 28.34 3.48 2.24
N GLU A 81 28.80 4.71 2.47
CA GLU A 81 30.17 5.15 2.19
C GLU A 81 31.13 4.62 3.26
N GLU A 82 30.74 4.68 4.54
CA GLU A 82 31.55 4.12 5.63
C GLU A 82 31.48 2.58 5.71
N GLN A 83 30.36 1.97 5.27
CA GLN A 83 30.11 0.53 5.43
C GLN A 83 29.59 -0.14 4.14
N PRO A 84 30.48 -0.45 3.19
CA PRO A 84 30.09 -1.02 1.89
C PRO A 84 29.44 -2.41 2.00
N SER A 85 29.71 -3.16 3.08
CA SER A 85 29.06 -4.45 3.33
C SER A 85 27.56 -4.32 3.66
N LYS A 86 27.14 -3.19 4.26
CA LYS A 86 25.72 -2.91 4.55
C LYS A 86 24.94 -2.58 3.28
N TYR A 87 25.59 -1.90 2.34
CA TYR A 87 24.97 -1.47 1.08
C TYR A 87 24.33 -2.64 0.32
N TYR A 88 25.13 -3.66 -0.03
CA TYR A 88 24.63 -4.82 -0.78
C TYR A 88 23.56 -5.60 0.00
N ARG A 89 23.71 -5.72 1.33
CA ARG A 89 22.74 -6.42 2.17
C ARG A 89 21.38 -5.69 2.18
N GLN A 90 21.39 -4.38 2.36
CA GLN A 90 20.17 -3.56 2.42
C GLN A 90 19.48 -3.50 1.04
N LYS A 91 20.24 -3.32 -0.05
CA LYS A 91 19.66 -3.38 -1.41
C LYS A 91 19.02 -4.73 -1.73
N ASN A 92 19.67 -5.84 -1.35
CA ASN A 92 19.08 -7.17 -1.53
C ASN A 92 17.84 -7.37 -0.66
N ALA A 93 17.82 -6.84 0.57
CA ALA A 93 16.66 -6.89 1.44
C ALA A 93 15.49 -6.07 0.87
N GLU A 94 15.75 -4.86 0.39
CA GLU A 94 14.76 -4.01 -0.28
C GLU A 94 14.16 -4.71 -1.51
N LEU A 95 15.00 -5.29 -2.37
CA LEU A 95 14.53 -5.98 -3.58
C LEU A 95 13.69 -7.22 -3.24
N ASN A 96 14.13 -8.04 -2.29
CA ASN A 96 13.40 -9.24 -1.90
C ASN A 96 12.09 -8.92 -1.18
N ASN A 97 12.07 -7.90 -0.31
CA ASN A 97 10.84 -7.41 0.30
C ASN A 97 9.90 -6.77 -0.73
N GLY A 98 10.47 -6.10 -1.74
CA GLY A 98 9.73 -5.59 -2.91
C GLY A 98 9.01 -6.71 -3.66
N ARG A 99 9.75 -7.78 -4.00
CA ARG A 99 9.19 -8.99 -4.66
C ARG A 99 8.10 -9.65 -3.83
N ALA A 100 8.33 -9.83 -2.53
CA ALA A 100 7.34 -10.39 -1.63
C ALA A 100 6.08 -9.51 -1.55
N ALA A 101 6.25 -8.19 -1.46
CA ALA A 101 5.13 -7.26 -1.40
C ALA A 101 4.31 -7.21 -2.70
N MET A 102 4.93 -7.36 -3.87
CA MET A 102 4.21 -7.47 -5.15
C MET A 102 3.29 -8.70 -5.16
N MET A 103 3.82 -9.86 -4.72
CA MET A 103 3.03 -11.09 -4.62
C MET A 103 1.94 -10.97 -3.55
N GLY A 104 2.25 -10.34 -2.41
CA GLY A 104 1.30 -10.14 -1.31
C GLY A 104 0.10 -9.27 -1.71
N ILE A 105 0.34 -8.14 -2.36
CA ILE A 105 -0.74 -7.26 -2.84
C ILE A 105 -1.59 -7.94 -3.90
N MET A 106 -0.97 -8.64 -4.86
CA MET A 106 -1.72 -9.39 -5.87
C MET A 106 -2.61 -10.46 -5.22
N GLY A 107 -2.07 -11.20 -4.24
CA GLY A 107 -2.85 -12.17 -3.47
C GLY A 107 -4.04 -11.54 -2.74
N ASN A 108 -3.81 -10.41 -2.06
CA ASN A 108 -4.87 -9.70 -1.34
C ASN A 108 -5.98 -9.19 -2.29
N MET A 109 -5.60 -8.55 -3.41
CA MET A 109 -6.56 -8.05 -4.39
C MET A 109 -7.42 -9.18 -4.98
N VAL A 110 -6.80 -10.30 -5.35
CA VAL A 110 -7.53 -11.46 -5.88
C VAL A 110 -8.45 -12.06 -4.81
N ALA A 111 -7.98 -12.21 -3.59
CA ALA A 111 -8.78 -12.76 -2.49
C ALA A 111 -9.99 -11.85 -2.17
N GLU A 112 -9.81 -10.54 -2.06
CA GLU A 112 -10.91 -9.60 -1.79
C GLU A 112 -11.96 -9.59 -2.91
N VAL A 113 -11.52 -9.64 -4.17
CA VAL A 113 -12.45 -9.68 -5.32
C VAL A 113 -13.22 -10.99 -5.38
N LEU A 114 -12.57 -12.13 -5.14
CA LEU A 114 -13.20 -13.45 -5.23
C LEU A 114 -14.13 -13.75 -4.05
N THR A 115 -13.75 -13.36 -2.83
CA THR A 115 -14.56 -13.58 -1.63
C THR A 115 -15.65 -12.52 -1.47
N GLY A 116 -15.48 -11.34 -2.08
CA GLY A 116 -16.34 -10.18 -1.86
C GLY A 116 -16.22 -9.59 -0.44
N GLN A 117 -15.18 -9.99 0.30
CA GLN A 117 -14.93 -9.59 1.68
C GLN A 117 -13.57 -8.91 1.79
N THR A 118 -13.47 -7.90 2.66
CA THR A 118 -12.18 -7.31 3.04
C THR A 118 -11.30 -8.32 3.77
N MET A 119 -9.99 -8.06 3.84
CA MET A 119 -9.09 -8.92 4.61
C MET A 119 -9.55 -9.06 6.07
N TYR A 120 -9.99 -7.98 6.72
CA TYR A 120 -10.53 -8.02 8.08
C TYR A 120 -11.77 -8.93 8.21
N GLU A 121 -12.69 -8.85 7.26
CA GLU A 121 -13.90 -9.68 7.26
C GLU A 121 -13.57 -11.16 7.07
N GLN A 122 -12.63 -11.50 6.19
CA GLN A 122 -12.19 -12.89 5.99
C GLN A 122 -11.64 -13.50 7.28
N TYR A 123 -10.77 -12.76 7.99
CA TYR A 123 -10.21 -13.24 9.26
C TYR A 123 -11.22 -13.29 10.39
N SER A 124 -12.16 -12.34 10.46
CA SER A 124 -13.17 -12.30 11.53
C SER A 124 -14.27 -13.36 11.34
N ALA A 125 -14.61 -13.67 10.10
CA ALA A 125 -15.57 -14.73 9.76
C ALA A 125 -14.95 -16.14 9.76
N GLY A 126 -13.61 -16.24 9.74
CA GLY A 126 -12.90 -17.53 9.67
C GLY A 126 -12.80 -18.10 8.25
N HIS A 127 -13.07 -17.28 7.23
CA HIS A 127 -13.05 -17.62 5.80
C HIS A 127 -11.60 -17.73 5.26
N ILE A 128 -10.71 -18.40 6.01
CA ILE A 128 -9.28 -18.53 5.71
C ILE A 128 -9.05 -19.71 4.75
N SER A 129 -9.90 -20.73 4.82
CA SER A 129 -9.81 -21.90 3.94
C SER A 129 -10.57 -21.66 2.63
N PRO A 130 -9.93 -21.81 1.46
CA PRO A 130 -10.62 -21.68 0.18
C PRO A 130 -11.57 -22.85 -0.14
N PHE A 131 -11.63 -23.90 0.71
CA PHE A 131 -12.34 -25.16 0.45
C PHE A 131 -13.37 -25.56 1.54
N GLY A 132 -13.46 -24.84 2.65
CA GLY A 132 -14.20 -25.30 3.84
C GLY A 132 -15.43 -24.49 4.23
N ASP A 133 -15.65 -23.34 3.59
CA ASP A 133 -16.42 -22.25 4.19
C ASP A 133 -17.78 -21.96 3.52
N GLY A 134 -17.96 -22.36 2.26
CA GLY A 134 -19.20 -22.09 1.52
C GLY A 134 -19.25 -20.73 0.81
N SER A 135 -18.22 -19.89 0.94
CA SER A 135 -17.96 -18.74 0.05
C SER A 135 -16.73 -18.92 -0.87
N GLY A 136 -16.27 -20.17 -1.06
CA GLY A 136 -15.20 -20.49 -2.02
C GLY A 136 -15.72 -20.46 -3.45
N VAL A 137 -14.91 -20.01 -4.40
CA VAL A 137 -15.25 -19.94 -5.84
C VAL A 137 -15.16 -21.33 -6.51
N PHE A 138 -15.19 -22.41 -5.74
CA PHE A 138 -15.24 -23.80 -6.20
C PHE A 138 -16.06 -24.68 -5.26
#